data_AF-A0A5R9DWH5-F1
#
_entry.id   AF-A0A5R9DWH5-F1
#
_cell.length_a   1.000
_cell.length_b   1.000
_cell.length_c   1.000
_cell.angle_alpha   90.00
_cell.angle_beta   90.00
_cell.angle_gamma   90.00
#
_symmetry.space_group_name_H-M   'P 1'
#
loop_
_entity.id
_entity.type
_entity.pdbx_description
1 polymer ?
#
loop_
_entity_poly.entity_id
_entity_poly.type
_entity_poly.pdbx_seq_one_letter_code
_entity_poly.pdbx_strand_id
1 'polypeptide(L)'
;MAITYEQARDRVVAELQPTWTNGTFCIDDRTIVENDDMYVFEVGAREYLKDRDPAFEIVGGVTVVFKEDGRVDSLPSVQVATDQSIQRRPNPRPTFG
;
A
#
# COMPACT_ATOMS: atom_id res chain seq x y z
N MET A 1 18.98 9.38 -1.48
CA MET A 1 18.62 8.38 -2.52
C MET A 1 17.22 7.92 -2.17
N ALA A 2 16.27 8.06 -3.10
CA ALA A 2 14.92 7.57 -2.88
C ALA A 2 14.92 6.03 -2.74
N ILE A 3 14.12 5.49 -1.84
CA ILE A 3 13.99 4.04 -1.68
C ILE A 3 13.23 3.39 -2.85
N THR A 4 13.51 2.12 -3.12
CA THR A 4 12.79 1.36 -4.16
C THR A 4 11.40 0.93 -3.67
N TYR A 5 10.54 0.53 -4.61
CA TYR A 5 9.22 -0.03 -4.28
C TYR A 5 9.33 -1.27 -3.38
N GLU A 6 10.29 -2.17 -3.66
CA GLU A 6 10.51 -3.37 -2.86
C GLU A 6 10.95 -3.03 -1.44
N GLN A 7 11.86 -2.06 -1.29
CA GLN A 7 12.27 -1.57 0.03
C GLN A 7 11.09 -0.95 0.78
N ALA A 8 10.23 -0.18 0.10
CA ALA A 8 9.04 0.40 0.69
C ALA A 8 8.04 -0.69 1.13
N ARG A 9 7.80 -1.69 0.29
CA ARG A 9 6.95 -2.85 0.60
C ARG A 9 7.46 -3.60 1.83
N ASP A 10 8.76 -3.84 1.90
CA ASP A 10 9.36 -4.54 3.05
C ASP A 10 9.22 -3.73 4.35
N ARG A 11 9.23 -2.39 4.29
CA ARG A 11 8.92 -1.53 5.45
C ARG A 11 7.46 -1.69 5.89
N VAL A 12 6.51 -1.67 4.96
CA VAL A 12 5.08 -1.89 5.27
C VAL A 12 4.88 -3.24 5.95
N VAL A 13 5.49 -4.29 5.41
CA VAL A 13 5.44 -5.65 6.00
C VAL A 13 6.02 -5.63 7.41
N ALA A 14 7.21 -5.08 7.59
CA ALA A 14 7.89 -5.06 8.89
C ALA A 14 7.12 -4.28 9.97
N GLU A 15 6.40 -3.22 9.59
CA GLU A 15 5.68 -2.38 10.53
C GLU A 15 4.28 -2.90 10.87
N LEU A 16 3.53 -3.35 9.87
CA LEU A 16 2.12 -3.69 10.04
C LEU A 16 1.87 -5.18 10.31
N GLN A 17 2.64 -6.08 9.68
CA GLN A 17 2.41 -7.52 9.85
C GLN A 17 2.53 -8.01 11.30
N PRO A 18 3.50 -7.56 12.12
CA PRO A 18 3.64 -8.03 13.50
C PRO A 18 2.46 -7.70 14.41
N THR A 19 1.72 -6.63 14.10
CA THR A 19 0.56 -6.17 14.88
C THR A 19 -0.77 -6.54 14.23
N TRP A 20 -0.75 -7.24 13.09
CA TRP A 20 -1.93 -7.60 12.33
C TRP A 20 -2.72 -8.73 13.02
N THR A 21 -3.99 -8.46 13.30
CA THR A 21 -4.89 -9.41 14.00
C THR A 21 -6.10 -9.82 13.18
N ASN A 22 -6.35 -9.18 12.03
CA ASN A 22 -7.57 -9.34 11.24
C ASN A 22 -7.33 -10.15 9.95
N GLY A 23 -7.38 -11.48 10.04
CA GLY A 23 -7.20 -12.37 8.89
C GLY A 23 -5.75 -12.44 8.40
N THR A 24 -5.52 -12.93 7.18
CA THR A 24 -4.17 -13.13 6.64
C THR A 24 -3.61 -11.81 6.10
N PHE A 25 -2.64 -11.19 6.77
CA PHE A 25 -1.97 -9.98 6.30
C PHE A 25 -1.54 -10.11 4.82
N CYS A 26 -1.91 -9.12 4.02
CA CYS A 26 -1.62 -9.09 2.61
C CYS A 26 -1.51 -7.65 2.10
N ILE A 27 -0.74 -7.48 1.03
CA ILE A 27 -0.62 -6.23 0.30
C ILE A 27 -1.07 -6.54 -1.13
N ASP A 28 -2.06 -5.81 -1.66
CA ASP A 28 -2.35 -5.88 -3.10
C ASP A 28 -1.31 -5.06 -3.85
N ASP A 29 -0.28 -5.76 -4.32
CA ASP A 29 0.84 -5.17 -5.06
C ASP A 29 0.76 -5.45 -6.57
N ARG A 30 -0.42 -5.77 -7.11
CA ARG A 30 -0.60 -5.98 -8.56
C ARG A 30 -0.31 -4.71 -9.36
N THR A 31 -0.58 -3.56 -8.75
CA THR A 31 -0.33 -2.23 -9.31
C THR A 31 0.55 -1.44 -8.36
N ILE A 32 1.54 -0.74 -8.90
CA ILE A 32 2.31 0.25 -8.15
C ILE A 32 1.59 1.58 -8.27
N VAL A 33 1.21 2.14 -7.13
CA VAL A 33 0.57 3.44 -7.00
C VAL A 33 1.57 4.38 -6.34
N GLU A 34 1.95 5.47 -7.02
CA GLU A 34 3.03 6.35 -6.56
C GLU A 34 2.96 7.76 -7.18
N ASN A 35 3.60 8.72 -6.53
CA ASN A 35 4.03 9.99 -7.13
C ASN A 35 5.52 10.21 -6.85
N ASP A 36 6.05 11.43 -7.03
CA ASP A 36 7.47 11.72 -6.77
C ASP A 36 7.87 11.56 -5.29
N ASP A 37 6.91 11.69 -4.37
CA ASP A 37 7.17 11.75 -2.92
C ASP A 37 6.92 10.42 -2.20
N MET A 38 5.98 9.59 -2.66
CA MET A 38 5.53 8.42 -1.91
C MET A 38 5.07 7.25 -2.79
N TYR A 39 5.11 6.05 -2.20
CA TYR A 39 4.39 4.87 -2.66
C TYR A 39 3.13 4.68 -1.81
N VAL A 40 2.05 4.22 -2.42
CA VAL A 40 0.77 3.92 -1.77
C VAL A 40 0.54 2.41 -1.81
N PHE A 41 0.11 1.84 -0.69
CA PHE A 41 -0.11 0.42 -0.50
C PHE A 41 -1.54 0.13 -0.06
N GLU A 42 -2.20 -0.77 -0.79
CA GLU A 42 -3.45 -1.39 -0.39
C GLU A 42 -3.14 -2.56 0.54
N VAL A 43 -3.28 -2.32 1.84
CA VAL A 43 -2.99 -3.31 2.90
C VAL A 43 -4.30 -3.86 3.45
N GLY A 44 -4.37 -5.18 3.60
CA GLY A 44 -5.60 -5.80 4.07
C GLY A 44 -5.47 -7.28 4.36
N ALA A 45 -6.58 -7.89 4.74
CA ALA A 45 -6.62 -9.34 4.82
C ALA A 45 -6.78 -9.93 3.41
N ARG A 46 -5.99 -10.95 3.09
CA ARG A 46 -5.98 -11.62 1.78
C ARG A 46 -7.38 -12.04 1.36
N GLU A 47 -8.17 -12.52 2.31
CA GLU A 47 -9.54 -12.98 2.13
C GLU A 47 -10.46 -11.88 1.55
N TYR A 48 -10.21 -10.60 1.89
CA TYR A 48 -11.00 -9.48 1.37
C TYR A 48 -10.42 -8.90 0.09
N LEU A 49 -9.09 -8.75 0.03
CA LEU A 49 -8.42 -8.16 -1.14
C LEU A 49 -8.54 -9.05 -2.39
N LYS A 50 -8.55 -10.37 -2.22
CA LYS A 50 -8.67 -11.31 -3.33
C LYS A 50 -10.04 -11.21 -4.02
N ASP A 51 -11.09 -11.06 -3.23
CA ASP A 51 -12.46 -11.00 -3.71
C ASP A 51 -12.93 -9.57 -4.01
N ARG A 52 -12.04 -8.57 -3.84
CA ARG A 52 -12.33 -7.13 -3.98
C ARG A 52 -13.54 -6.70 -3.16
N ASP A 53 -13.60 -7.16 -1.92
CA ASP A 53 -14.70 -6.81 -1.02
C ASP A 53 -14.68 -5.30 -0.71
N PRO A 54 -15.69 -4.53 -1.16
CA PRO A 54 -15.74 -3.08 -0.97
C PRO A 54 -15.81 -2.68 0.51
N ALA A 55 -16.28 -3.56 1.39
CA ALA A 55 -16.39 -3.28 2.81
C ALA A 55 -15.02 -3.08 3.49
N PHE A 56 -13.96 -3.69 2.93
CA PHE A 56 -12.60 -3.57 3.44
C PHE A 56 -11.86 -2.32 2.92
N GLU A 57 -12.28 -1.78 1.78
CA GLU A 57 -11.70 -0.59 1.14
C GLU A 57 -11.98 0.72 1.92
N ILE A 58 -12.91 0.69 2.89
CA ILE A 58 -13.52 1.88 3.51
C ILE A 58 -12.85 2.30 4.84
N VAL A 59 -12.02 1.46 5.46
CA VAL A 59 -11.57 1.70 6.84
C VAL A 59 -10.21 2.41 6.90
N GLY A 60 -10.26 3.73 7.05
CA GLY A 60 -9.32 4.49 7.90
C GLY A 60 -8.16 5.22 7.22
N GLY A 61 -7.79 4.87 5.99
CA GLY A 61 -6.67 5.49 5.27
C GLY A 61 -5.92 4.48 4.42
N VAL A 62 -5.10 4.96 3.49
CA VAL A 62 -4.18 4.13 2.73
C VAL A 62 -2.79 4.23 3.35
N THR A 63 -2.13 3.08 3.47
CA THR A 63 -0.74 3.04 3.92
C THR A 63 0.13 3.69 2.86
N VAL A 64 0.99 4.62 3.26
CA VAL A 64 1.96 5.25 2.36
C VAL A 64 3.37 5.07 2.90
N VAL A 65 4.34 5.09 1.99
CA VAL A 65 5.75 5.13 2.35
C VAL A 65 6.41 6.29 1.61
N PHE A 66 6.98 7.21 2.37
CA PHE A 66 7.72 8.35 1.80
C PHE A 66 9.05 7.88 1.22
N LYS A 67 9.34 8.29 -0.02
CA LYS A 67 10.51 7.85 -0.77
C LYS A 67 11.82 8.42 -0.21
N GLU A 68 11.76 9.59 0.42
CA GLU A 68 12.93 10.30 0.97
C GLU A 68 13.62 9.53 2.09
N ASP A 69 12.85 9.02 3.05
CA ASP A 69 13.34 8.44 4.31
C ASP A 69 12.82 7.03 4.59
N GLY A 70 11.85 6.54 3.80
CA GLY A 70 11.20 5.25 3.98
C GLY A 70 10.29 5.19 5.20
N ARG A 71 9.80 6.34 5.68
CA ARG A 71 8.81 6.43 6.75
C ARG A 71 7.46 5.88 6.27
N VAL A 72 6.90 4.96 7.03
CA VAL A 72 5.53 4.47 6.84
C VAL A 72 4.57 5.43 7.54
N ASP A 73 3.47 5.76 6.88
CA ASP A 73 2.41 6.63 7.42
C ASP A 73 1.05 6.19 6.86
N SER A 74 -0.02 6.85 7.29
CA SER A 74 -1.37 6.63 6.79
C SER A 74 -2.00 7.95 6.36
N LEU A 75 -2.42 8.03 5.09
CA LEU A 75 -3.15 9.19 4.56
C LEU A 75 -4.62 8.86 4.32
N PRO A 76 -5.54 9.84 4.42
CA PRO A 76 -6.92 9.63 4.02
C PRO A 76 -7.01 9.15 2.56
N SER A 77 -7.78 8.10 2.31
CA SER A 77 -7.97 7.55 0.95
C SER A 77 -8.47 8.59 -0.05
N VAL A 78 -9.35 9.50 0.39
CA VAL A 78 -9.83 10.62 -0.43
C VAL A 78 -8.70 11.55 -0.85
N GLN A 79 -7.77 11.87 0.06
CA GLN A 79 -6.63 12.73 -0.25
C GLN A 79 -5.80 12.11 -1.38
N VAL A 80 -5.45 10.83 -1.26
CA VAL A 80 -4.67 10.11 -2.28
C VAL A 80 -5.46 9.96 -3.59
N ALA A 81 -6.77 9.70 -3.53
CA ALA A 81 -7.61 9.58 -4.71
C ALA A 81 -7.77 10.88 -5.50
N THR A 82 -7.71 12.03 -4.82
CA THR A 82 -7.81 13.36 -5.45
C THR A 82 -6.47 13.97 -5.87
N ASP A 83 -5.34 13.36 -5.47
CA ASP A 83 -4.01 13.82 -5.86
C ASP A 83 -3.74 13.47 -7.33
N GLN A 84 -3.69 14.50 -8.17
CA GLN A 84 -3.50 14.37 -9.62
C GLN A 84 -2.07 13.95 -10.01
N SER A 85 -1.10 14.03 -9.08
CA SER A 85 0.27 13.55 -9.33
C SER A 85 0.40 12.03 -9.20
N ILE A 86 -0.57 11.37 -8.55
CA ILE A 86 -0.55 9.93 -8.34
C ILE A 86 -0.73 9.21 -9.68
N GLN A 87 0.23 8.34 -9.98
CA GLN A 87 0.22 7.46 -11.12
C GLN A 87 0.02 6.02 -10.68
N ARG A 88 -0.55 5.23 -11.59
CA ARG A 88 -0.76 3.79 -11.42
C ARG A 88 -0.09 3.08 -12.58
N ARG A 89 0.79 2.12 -12.28
CA ARG A 89 1.43 1.29 -13.31
C ARG A 89 1.46 -0.18 -12.86
N PRO A 90 1.43 -1.15 -13.78
CA PRO A 90 1.56 -2.56 -13.42
C PRO A 90 2.84 -2.81 -12.63
N ASN A 91 2.75 -3.63 -11.57
CA ASN A 91 3.94 -4.13 -10.90
C ASN A 91 4.60 -5.21 -11.78
N PRO A 92 5.89 -5.08 -12.16
CA PRO A 92 6.56 -6.11 -12.95
C PRO A 92 6.81 -7.41 -12.17
N ARG A 93 6.72 -7.38 -10.83
CA ARG A 93 6.98 -8.52 -9.94
C ARG A 93 5.96 -8.54 -8.79
N PRO A 94 4.67 -8.77 -9.09
CA PRO A 94 3.65 -8.84 -8.05
C PRO A 94 3.91 -10.05 -7.15
N THR A 95 3.67 -9.87 -5.86
CA THR A 95 3.69 -10.96 -4.86
C THR A 95 2.28 -11.41 -4.49
N PHE A 96 1.28 -10.56 -4.73
CA PHE A 96 -0.14 -10.88 -4.68
C PHE A 96 -0.54 -11.65 -5.95
N GLY A 97 -1.12 -12.84 -5.77
CA GLY A 97 -1.52 -13.77 -6.83
C GLY A 97 -2.96 -14.22 -6.75
#